data_AF-G8NVX8-F1
#
_entry.id   AF-G8NVX8-F1
#
_cell.length_a   1.000
_cell.length_b   1.000
_cell.length_c   1.000
_cell.angle_alpha   90.00
_cell.angle_beta   90.00
_cell.angle_gamma   90.00
#
_symmetry.space_group_name_H-M   'P 1'
#
loop_
_entity.id
_entity.type
_entity.pdbx_description
1 polymer ?
#
loop_
_entity_poly.entity_id
_entity_poly.type
_entity_poly.pdbx_seq_one_letter_code
_entity_poly.pdbx_strand_id
1 'polypeptide(L)'
;MSVKMEGVPKFATEREEAEWWDANPNLVVKLFERAEAEGKITRGTTAKRLGLSTTATTIRLSNDDLARARAQAETRGLRYQTYLKMLLHEALAQEQKPKETVSPMPRVQPQARRPVRKQSPAAARSRAV
;
A
#
# COMPACT_ATOMS: atom_id res chain seq x y z
N MET A 1 -10.03 1.93 21.18
CA MET A 1 -10.64 1.56 22.46
C MET A 1 -9.77 2.13 23.56
N SER A 2 -10.29 3.12 24.31
CA SER A 2 -9.55 3.76 25.40
C SER A 2 -9.36 2.76 26.54
N VAL A 3 -8.11 2.41 26.83
CA VAL A 3 -7.79 1.67 28.06
C VAL A 3 -8.02 2.63 29.21
N LYS A 4 -9.12 2.46 29.95
CA LYS A 4 -9.29 3.14 31.23
C LYS A 4 -8.26 2.52 32.18
N MET A 5 -7.27 3.31 32.59
CA MET A 5 -6.40 2.97 33.72
C MET A 5 -7.22 3.08 35.00
N GLU A 6 -8.06 2.08 35.27
CA GLU A 6 -8.80 1.98 36.53
C GLU A 6 -7.82 1.90 37.69
N GLY A 7 -7.73 2.98 38.47
CA GLY A 7 -6.94 3.06 39.69
C GLY A 7 -5.84 4.12 39.71
N VAL A 8 -5.51 4.75 38.58
CA VAL A 8 -4.54 5.87 38.53
C VAL A 8 -5.32 7.20 38.55
N PRO A 9 -5.15 8.07 39.56
CA PRO A 9 -5.80 9.37 39.60
C PRO A 9 -5.22 10.31 38.53
N LYS A 10 -5.96 11.38 38.21
CA LYS A 10 -5.44 12.44 37.34
C LYS A 10 -4.56 13.35 38.19
N PHE A 11 -3.28 13.43 37.86
CA PHE A 11 -2.32 14.30 38.55
C PHE A 11 -2.34 15.70 37.95
N ALA A 12 -2.20 16.71 38.80
CA ALA A 12 -2.05 18.09 38.34
C ALA A 12 -0.59 18.43 38.02
N THR A 13 0.36 17.70 38.62
CA THR A 13 1.81 17.92 38.45
C THR A 13 2.59 16.61 38.37
N GLU A 14 3.73 16.64 37.68
CA GLU A 14 4.63 15.48 37.54
C GLU A 14 5.19 14.99 38.88
N ARG A 15 5.42 15.92 39.83
CA ARG A 15 5.91 15.58 41.17
C ARG A 15 4.89 14.78 41.97
N GLU A 16 3.63 15.21 41.93
CA GLU A 16 2.52 14.50 42.58
C GLU A 16 2.33 13.10 41.98
N GLU A 17 2.50 12.97 40.66
CA GLU A 17 2.49 11.69 39.97
C GLU A 17 3.62 10.78 40.46
N ALA A 18 4.87 11.29 40.53
CA ALA A 18 6.02 10.52 40.99
C ALA A 18 5.86 10.04 42.45
N GLU A 19 5.46 10.93 43.35
CA GLU A 19 5.22 10.60 44.77
C GLU A 19 4.10 9.54 44.91
N TRP A 20 3.08 9.60 44.05
CA TRP A 20 2.03 8.58 44.03
C TRP A 20 2.53 7.24 43.48
N TRP A 21 3.35 7.22 42.43
CA TRP A 21 3.95 5.98 41.90
C TRP A 21 4.86 5.30 42.93
N ASP A 22 5.66 6.09 43.66
CA ASP A 22 6.51 5.59 44.75
C ASP A 22 5.70 5.01 45.91
N ALA A 23 4.54 5.59 46.22
CA ALA A 23 3.62 5.08 47.23
C ALA A 23 2.82 3.85 46.77
N ASN A 24 2.74 3.57 45.46
CA ASN A 24 1.92 2.50 44.88
C ASN A 24 2.73 1.48 44.05
N PRO A 25 3.84 0.90 44.56
CA PRO A 25 4.71 0.02 43.78
C PRO A 25 4.01 -1.28 43.34
N ASN A 26 3.08 -1.76 44.15
CA ASN A 26 2.34 -3.00 43.89
C ASN A 26 1.28 -2.86 42.79
N LEU A 27 0.91 -1.63 42.40
CA LEU A 27 -0.10 -1.40 41.38
C LEU A 27 0.42 -1.79 40.00
N VAL A 28 1.70 -1.51 39.71
CA VAL A 28 2.36 -1.95 38.47
C VAL A 28 2.36 -3.47 38.36
N VAL A 29 2.72 -4.17 39.45
CA VAL A 29 2.75 -5.64 39.49
C VAL A 29 1.37 -6.22 39.19
N LYS A 30 0.31 -5.72 39.85
CA LYS A 30 -1.08 -6.18 39.63
C LYS A 30 -1.57 -5.90 38.21
N LEU A 31 -1.18 -4.77 37.63
CA LEU A 31 -1.52 -4.44 36.24
C LEU A 31 -0.84 -5.41 35.26
N PHE A 32 0.41 -5.78 35.53
CA PHE A 32 1.11 -6.80 34.76
C PHE A 32 0.45 -8.17 34.92
N GLU A 33 0.21 -8.65 36.14
CA GLU A 33 -0.46 -9.94 36.40
C GLU A 33 -1.83 -10.03 35.70
N ARG A 34 -2.62 -8.94 35.73
CA ARG A 34 -3.89 -8.86 35.00
C ARG A 34 -3.67 -8.93 33.49
N ALA A 35 -2.72 -8.16 32.95
CA ALA A 35 -2.42 -8.20 31.52
C ALA A 35 -1.93 -9.59 31.08
N GLU A 36 -1.26 -10.34 31.96
CA GLU A 36 -0.86 -11.73 31.72
C GLU A 36 -2.08 -12.64 31.62
N ALA A 37 -2.98 -12.56 32.61
CA ALA A 37 -4.21 -13.33 32.64
C ALA A 37 -5.13 -13.03 31.43
N GLU A 38 -5.13 -11.77 30.96
CA GLU A 38 -5.86 -11.34 29.76
C GLU A 38 -5.14 -11.68 28.44
N GLY A 39 -3.94 -12.28 28.48
CA GLY A 39 -3.14 -12.62 27.29
C GLY A 39 -2.63 -11.40 26.52
N LYS A 40 -2.64 -10.21 27.14
CA LYS A 40 -2.19 -8.94 26.55
C LYS A 40 -0.70 -8.70 26.76
N ILE A 41 -0.04 -9.47 27.64
CA ILE A 41 1.42 -9.48 27.72
C ILE A 41 1.97 -10.13 26.46
N THR A 42 2.76 -9.36 25.72
CA THR A 42 3.57 -9.88 24.64
C THR A 42 5.03 -9.60 24.96
N ARG A 43 5.88 -10.65 24.93
CA ARG A 43 7.34 -10.46 24.93
C ARG A 43 7.72 -9.75 23.64
N GLY A 44 8.09 -8.47 23.74
CA GLY A 44 8.44 -7.63 22.60
C GLY A 44 9.77 -8.04 22.00
N THR A 45 9.76 -9.03 21.10
CA THR A 45 10.88 -9.24 20.17
C THR A 45 11.02 -8.00 19.27
N THR A 46 12.25 -7.63 18.93
CA THR A 46 12.55 -6.44 18.11
C THR A 46 11.74 -6.42 16.80
N ALA A 47 11.52 -7.58 16.18
CA ALA A 47 10.69 -7.74 14.98
C ALA A 47 9.22 -7.32 15.19
N LYS A 48 8.64 -7.63 16.36
CA LYS A 48 7.25 -7.28 16.70
C LYS A 48 7.12 -5.79 17.09
N ARG A 49 8.15 -5.23 17.74
CA ARG A 49 8.22 -3.79 18.08
C ARG A 49 8.30 -2.88 16.85
N LEU A 50 8.98 -3.33 15.80
CA LEU A 50 9.10 -2.58 14.55
C LEU A 50 7.93 -2.85 13.58
N GLY A 51 6.97 -3.71 13.93
CA GLY A 51 5.86 -4.09 13.04
C GLY A 51 6.28 -4.99 11.86
N LEU A 52 7.49 -5.56 11.87
CA LEU A 52 7.99 -6.46 10.82
C LEU A 52 7.45 -7.88 11.01
N SER A 53 6.13 -8.04 10.92
CA SER A 53 5.52 -9.37 10.81
C SER A 53 5.82 -9.93 9.42
N THR A 54 6.85 -10.77 9.30
CA THR A 54 7.20 -11.43 8.03
C THR A 54 6.64 -12.85 8.00
N THR A 55 5.88 -13.18 6.97
CA THR A 55 5.45 -14.55 6.67
C THR A 55 6.43 -15.19 5.70
N ALA A 56 6.85 -16.42 5.96
CA ALA A 56 7.66 -17.19 5.01
C ALA A 56 6.75 -17.70 3.87
N THR A 57 7.12 -17.39 2.64
CA THR A 57 6.38 -17.81 1.44
C THR A 57 7.33 -18.45 0.44
N THR A 58 6.92 -19.59 -0.12
CA THR A 58 7.65 -20.30 -1.17
C THR A 58 7.03 -19.98 -2.53
N ILE A 59 7.82 -19.44 -3.45
CA ILE A 59 7.42 -19.18 -4.84
C ILE A 59 8.33 -19.96 -5.78
N ARG A 60 7.78 -20.44 -6.91
CA ARG A 60 8.57 -21.09 -7.97
C ARG A 60 8.96 -20.04 -9.00
N LEU A 61 10.25 -19.98 -9.32
CA LEU A 61 10.83 -19.10 -10.34
C LEU A 61 11.59 -19.96 -11.35
N SER A 62 11.76 -19.46 -12.57
CA SER A 62 12.57 -20.16 -13.57
C SER A 62 14.04 -20.20 -13.15
N ASN A 63 14.77 -21.24 -13.53
CA ASN A 63 16.20 -21.34 -13.22
C ASN A 63 17.00 -20.18 -13.82
N ASP A 64 16.61 -19.71 -15.01
CA ASP A 64 17.25 -18.58 -15.68
C ASP A 64 17.08 -17.27 -14.90
N ASP A 65 15.89 -17.02 -14.34
CA ASP A 65 15.64 -15.86 -13.47
C ASP A 65 16.47 -15.92 -12.20
N LEU A 66 16.52 -17.09 -11.56
CA LEU A 66 17.32 -17.31 -10.35
C LEU A 66 18.82 -17.06 -10.61
N ALA A 67 19.32 -17.53 -11.75
CA ALA A 67 20.71 -17.32 -12.17
C ALA A 67 21.02 -15.84 -12.42
N ARG A 68 20.16 -15.13 -13.16
CA ARG A 68 20.29 -13.69 -13.39
C ARG A 68 20.27 -12.90 -12.09
N ALA A 69 19.32 -13.19 -11.20
CA ALA A 69 19.20 -12.50 -9.92
C ALA A 69 20.42 -12.74 -9.02
N ARG A 70 21.02 -13.94 -9.06
CA ARG A 70 22.26 -14.23 -8.32
C ARG A 70 23.44 -13.41 -8.85
N ALA A 71 23.65 -13.37 -10.17
CA ALA A 71 24.73 -12.57 -10.76
C ALA A 71 24.57 -11.06 -10.45
N GLN A 72 23.34 -10.55 -10.50
CA GLN A 72 23.04 -9.15 -10.14
C GLN A 72 23.28 -8.87 -8.66
N ALA A 73 22.93 -9.80 -7.76
CA ALA A 73 23.18 -9.67 -6.33
C ALA A 73 24.68 -9.61 -6.02
N GLU A 74 25.47 -10.50 -6.63
CA GLU A 74 26.93 -10.54 -6.50
C GLU A 74 27.57 -9.23 -6.98
N THR A 75 27.14 -8.73 -8.13
CA THR A 75 27.63 -7.46 -8.70
C THR A 75 27.38 -6.28 -7.75
N ARG A 76 26.27 -6.32 -6.99
CA ARG A 76 25.90 -5.29 -6.01
C ARG A 76 26.45 -5.56 -4.61
N GLY A 77 27.19 -6.65 -4.40
CA GLY A 77 27.70 -7.05 -3.08
C GLY A 77 26.58 -7.41 -2.08
N LEU A 78 25.41 -7.80 -2.55
CA LEU A 78 24.25 -8.13 -1.73
C LEU A 78 24.07 -9.64 -1.60
N ARG A 79 23.56 -10.09 -0.44
CA ARG A 79 23.06 -11.46 -0.34
C ARG A 79 21.89 -11.67 -1.30
N TYR A 80 21.86 -12.83 -1.94
CA TYR A 80 20.83 -13.22 -2.89
C TYR A 80 19.40 -12.97 -2.40
N GLN A 81 19.07 -13.42 -1.19
CA GLN A 81 17.73 -13.23 -0.63
C GLN A 81 17.40 -11.75 -0.36
N THR A 82 18.38 -10.94 0.04
CA THR A 82 18.20 -9.50 0.23
C THR A 82 17.91 -8.81 -1.10
N TYR A 83 18.64 -9.19 -2.14
CA TYR A 83 18.42 -8.67 -3.49
C TYR A 83 17.03 -9.01 -4.02
N LEU A 84 16.57 -10.26 -3.85
CA LEU A 84 15.22 -10.66 -4.24
C LEU A 84 14.13 -9.87 -3.51
N LYS A 85 14.27 -9.69 -2.19
CA LYS A 85 13.32 -8.90 -1.40
C LYS A 85 13.28 -7.45 -1.87
N MET A 86 14.43 -6.86 -2.14
CA MET A 86 14.54 -5.49 -2.66
C MET A 86 13.82 -5.36 -4.01
N LEU A 87 14.08 -6.25 -4.96
CA LEU A 87 13.38 -6.25 -6.26
C LEU A 87 11.86 -6.36 -6.10
N LEU A 88 11.39 -7.21 -5.18
CA LEU A 88 9.95 -7.35 -4.90
C LEU A 88 9.36 -6.05 -4.35
N HIS A 89 10.04 -5.39 -3.40
CA HIS A 89 9.59 -4.11 -2.87
C HIS A 89 9.55 -3.02 -3.94
N GLU A 90 10.58 -2.93 -4.78
CA GLU A 90 10.64 -1.98 -5.89
C GLU A 90 9.50 -2.22 -6.88
N ALA A 91 9.28 -3.47 -7.33
CA ALA A 91 8.22 -3.80 -8.28
C ALA A 91 6.83 -3.45 -7.73
N LEU A 92 6.56 -3.78 -6.45
CA LEU A 92 5.29 -3.43 -5.79
C LEU A 92 5.10 -1.91 -5.68
N ALA A 93 6.15 -1.16 -5.35
CA ALA A 93 6.09 0.30 -5.27
C ALA A 93 5.83 0.95 -6.64
N GLN A 94 6.36 0.37 -7.73
CA GLN A 94 6.12 0.87 -9.09
C GLN A 94 4.67 0.62 -9.54
N GLU A 95 4.10 -0.56 -9.26
CA GLU A 95 2.71 -0.86 -9.60
C GLU A 95 1.69 -0.03 -8.81
N GLN A 96 2.05 0.45 -7.61
CA GLN A 96 1.19 1.32 -6.80
C GLN A 96 1.16 2.78 -7.28
N LYS A 97 2.12 3.21 -8.10
CA LYS A 97 2.07 4.55 -8.70
C LYS A 97 0.88 4.60 -9.68
N PRO A 98 0.04 5.64 -9.64
CA PRO A 98 -1.02 5.81 -10.63
C PRO A 98 -0.38 5.75 -12.01
N LYS A 99 -0.75 4.75 -12.81
CA LYS A 99 -0.39 4.72 -14.22
C LYS A 99 -1.05 5.96 -14.79
N GLU A 100 -0.23 6.96 -15.12
CA GLU A 100 -0.67 8.23 -15.66
C GLU A 100 -1.58 7.92 -16.85
N THR A 101 -2.88 8.01 -16.60
CA THR A 101 -3.91 7.84 -17.61
C THR A 101 -3.65 8.94 -18.60
N VAL A 102 -3.03 8.58 -19.72
CA VAL A 102 -2.93 9.44 -20.90
C VAL A 102 -4.32 10.00 -21.11
N SER A 103 -4.48 11.30 -20.82
CA SER A 103 -5.78 11.96 -20.95
C SER A 103 -6.25 11.75 -22.38
N PRO A 104 -7.51 11.32 -22.60
CA PRO A 104 -8.01 11.16 -23.95
C PRO A 104 -7.89 12.52 -24.64
N MET A 105 -7.16 12.54 -25.75
CA MET A 105 -7.06 13.70 -26.62
C MET A 105 -8.44 14.33 -26.84
N PRO A 106 -8.56 15.67 -26.89
CA PRO A 106 -9.84 16.30 -27.13
C PRO A 106 -10.41 15.79 -28.45
N ARG A 107 -11.55 15.09 -28.38
CA ARG A 107 -12.30 14.61 -29.54
C ARG A 107 -12.70 15.84 -30.35
N VAL A 108 -11.98 16.11 -31.44
CA VAL A 108 -12.36 17.10 -32.45
C VAL A 108 -13.72 16.66 -32.99
N GLN A 109 -14.78 17.40 -32.66
CA GLN A 109 -16.10 17.12 -33.21
C GLN A 109 -16.06 17.36 -34.73
N PRO A 110 -16.45 16.39 -35.56
CA PRO A 110 -16.52 16.61 -36.99
C PRO A 110 -17.61 17.65 -37.26
N GLN A 111 -17.18 18.80 -37.77
CA GLN A 111 -18.07 19.92 -38.08
C GLN A 111 -19.08 19.44 -39.13
N ALA A 112 -20.38 19.59 -38.84
CA ALA A 112 -21.46 19.07 -39.66
C ALA A 112 -21.27 19.47 -41.13
N ARG A 113 -21.13 18.47 -42.01
CA ARG A 113 -21.07 18.70 -43.45
C ARG A 113 -22.40 19.33 -43.88
N ARG A 114 -22.35 20.56 -44.38
CA ARG A 114 -23.50 21.25 -44.98
C ARG A 114 -24.11 20.36 -46.07
N PRO A 115 -25.45 20.18 -46.12
CA PRO A 115 -26.07 19.36 -47.13
C PRO A 115 -25.92 20.01 -48.52
N VAL A 116 -25.38 19.24 -49.47
CA VAL A 116 -25.30 19.63 -50.88
C VAL A 116 -26.71 19.54 -51.47
N ARG A 117 -27.27 20.69 -51.87
CA ARG A 117 -28.53 20.79 -52.60
C ARG A 117 -28.42 20.01 -53.92
N LYS A 118 -29.03 18.83 -53.99
CA LYS A 118 -29.12 18.06 -55.25
C LYS A 118 -30.02 18.84 -56.21
N GLN A 119 -29.48 19.25 -57.36
CA GLN A 119 -30.25 19.77 -58.47
C GLN A 119 -30.93 18.58 -59.19
N SER A 120 -32.25 18.64 -59.36
CA SER A 120 -33.00 17.68 -60.20
C SER A 120 -32.70 17.93 -61.68
N PRO A 121 -32.38 16.91 -62.49
CA PRO A 121 -32.41 17.06 -63.93
C PRO A 121 -33.83 16.80 -64.47
N ALA A 122 -34.19 17.66 -65.41
CA ALA A 122 -35.46 17.73 -66.12
C ALA A 122 -35.73 16.47 -66.97
N ALA A 123 -37.00 16.04 -66.98
CA ALA A 123 -37.49 15.00 -67.86
C ALA A 123 -37.40 15.45 -69.33
N ALA A 124 -36.51 14.81 -70.09
CA ALA A 124 -36.43 14.94 -71.54
C ALA A 124 -37.61 14.20 -72.17
N ARG A 125 -38.36 14.93 -73.00
CA ARG A 125 -39.49 14.45 -73.81
C ARG A 125 -38.96 13.56 -74.95
N SER A 126 -39.49 12.35 -75.07
CA SER A 126 -39.32 11.52 -76.27
C SER A 126 -40.10 12.09 -77.45
N ARG A 127 -39.43 12.12 -78.61
CA ARG A 127 -39.98 12.49 -79.92
C ARG A 127 -39.71 11.34 -80.90
N ALA A 128 -40.77 11.00 -81.66
CA ALA A 128 -40.84 10.34 -82.96
C ALA A 128 -40.37 8.87 -83.09
N VAL A 129 -41.26 8.02 -83.63
CA VAL A 129 -41.28 7.63 -85.06
C VAL A 129 -42.73 7.60 -85.54
#